data_AF-A0A9D8G2S1-F1
#
_entry.id   AF-A0A9D8G2S1-F1
#
_cell.length_a   1.000
_cell.length_b   1.000
_cell.length_c   1.000
_cell.angle_alpha   90.00
_cell.angle_beta   90.00
_cell.angle_gamma   90.00
#
_symmetry.space_group_name_H-M   'P 1'
#
loop_
_entity.id
_entity.type
_entity.pdbx_description
1 polymer ?
#
loop_
_entity_poly.entity_id
_entity_poly.type
_entity_poly.pdbx_seq_one_letter_code
_entity_poly.pdbx_strand_id
1 'polypeptide(L)'
;MYIPQIQLNRLQSLCLPGKVVIILRSNNYFWRTYDQKEIDWVEEREGKLFGYEFKWSEVAKPPKLWLETYPEASFESIHQSNYFPFIT
;
A
#
# COMPACT_ATOMS: atom_id res chain seq x y z
N MET A 1 -19.18 1.55 9.17
CA MET A 1 -18.33 1.98 8.05
C MET A 1 -19.16 1.83 6.78
N TYR A 2 -19.64 2.93 6.19
CA TYR A 2 -20.56 2.92 5.04
C TYR A 2 -19.80 3.32 3.79
N ILE A 3 -19.69 2.40 2.82
CA ILE A 3 -19.18 2.74 1.49
C ILE A 3 -20.32 3.46 0.76
N PRO A 4 -20.13 4.70 0.26
CA PRO A 4 -21.19 5.43 -0.43
C PRO A 4 -21.60 4.70 -1.72
N GLN A 5 -22.89 4.42 -1.87
CA GLN A 5 -23.47 3.64 -2.98
C GLN A 5 -23.17 4.21 -4.38
N ILE A 6 -22.79 5.48 -4.46
CA ILE A 6 -22.31 6.15 -5.68
C ILE A 6 -21.02 5.54 -6.24
N GLN A 7 -20.13 5.02 -5.38
CA GLN A 7 -18.87 4.39 -5.84
C GLN A 7 -19.11 2.97 -6.37
N LEU A 8 -20.18 2.28 -5.94
CA LEU A 8 -20.51 0.93 -6.39
C LEU A 8 -21.04 0.94 -7.84
N ASN A 9 -21.85 1.94 -8.19
CA ASN A 9 -22.49 2.03 -9.50
C ASN A 9 -21.51 2.38 -10.63
N ARG A 10 -20.43 3.11 -10.35
CA ARG A 10 -19.37 3.41 -11.33
C ARG A 10 -18.48 2.20 -11.67
N LEU A 11 -18.45 1.21 -10.79
CA LEU A 11 -17.62 0.01 -10.93
C LEU A 11 -18.31 -1.09 -11.75
N GLN A 12 -19.64 -1.14 -11.73
CA GLN A 12 -20.41 -2.08 -12.56
C GLN A 12 -20.39 -1.74 -14.05
N SER A 13 -20.21 -0.46 -14.42
CA SER A 13 -20.16 -0.01 -15.82
C SER A 13 -18.84 -0.29 -16.54
N LEU A 14 -17.80 -0.77 -15.84
CA LEU A 14 -16.49 -1.07 -16.43
C LEU A 14 -16.29 -2.55 -16.82
N CYS A 15 -17.21 -3.43 -16.42
CA CYS A 15 -17.10 -4.86 -16.66
C CYS A 15 -17.62 -5.21 -18.07
N LEU A 16 -16.70 -5.50 -19.00
CA LEU A 16 -17.06 -6.06 -20.31
C LEU A 16 -17.52 -7.52 -20.15
N PRO A 17 -18.56 -7.97 -20.88
CA PRO A 17 -19.03 -9.35 -20.78
C PRO A 17 -17.91 -10.35 -21.13
N GLY A 18 -17.65 -11.29 -20.21
CA GLY A 18 -16.58 -12.29 -20.33
C GLY A 18 -15.23 -11.92 -19.68
N LYS A 19 -15.09 -10.73 -19.10
CA LYS A 19 -13.90 -10.35 -18.30
C LYS A 19 -14.22 -10.35 -16.80
N VAL A 20 -13.48 -11.16 -16.04
CA VAL A 20 -13.45 -11.06 -14.58
C VAL A 20 -12.58 -9.86 -14.22
N VAL A 21 -13.17 -8.81 -13.66
CA VAL A 21 -12.45 -7.64 -13.14
C VAL A 21 -12.43 -7.75 -11.62
N ILE A 22 -11.26 -8.04 -11.05
CA ILE A 22 -11.05 -7.99 -9.60
C ILE A 22 -10.64 -6.57 -9.25
N ILE A 23 -11.46 -5.88 -8.47
CA ILE A 23 -11.12 -4.56 -7.94
C ILE A 23 -10.36 -4.80 -6.64
N LEU A 24 -9.04 -4.76 -6.71
CA LEU A 24 -8.17 -4.84 -5.54
C LEU A 24 -8.20 -3.48 -4.83
N ARG A 25 -8.95 -3.40 -3.74
CA ARG A 25 -8.87 -2.27 -2.81
C ARG A 25 -7.79 -2.56 -1.78
N SER A 26 -6.94 -1.59 -1.50
CA SER A 26 -6.05 -1.62 -0.35
C SER A 26 -6.69 -0.94 0.84
N ASN A 27 -6.45 -1.46 2.04
CA ASN A 27 -6.58 -0.67 3.26
C ASN A 27 -5.25 0.05 3.50
N ASN A 28 -5.30 1.34 3.80
CA ASN A 28 -4.09 2.16 3.94
C ASN A 28 -3.93 2.61 5.39
N TYR A 29 -2.71 2.53 5.91
CA TYR A 29 -2.37 2.80 7.29
C TYR A 29 -1.06 3.60 7.39
N PHE A 30 -0.87 4.24 8.55
CA PHE A 30 0.43 4.77 8.99
C PHE A 30 0.93 3.89 10.13
N TRP A 31 2.20 3.45 10.08
CA TRP A 31 2.77 2.59 11.10
C TRP A 31 3.78 3.34 11.95
N ARG A 32 3.59 3.33 13.28
CA ARG A 32 4.49 3.93 14.25
C ARG A 32 4.54 3.10 15.54
N THR A 33 5.70 3.05 16.18
CA THR A 33 5.90 2.40 17.49
C THR A 33 6.02 3.41 18.64
N TYR A 34 5.91 2.94 19.88
CA TYR A 34 6.17 3.76 21.07
C TYR A 34 7.58 4.36 21.09
N ASP A 35 8.56 3.64 20.55
CA ASP A 35 9.95 4.10 20.38
C ASP A 35 10.14 4.99 19.14
N GLN A 36 9.06 5.50 18.54
CA GLN A 36 9.07 6.43 17.40
C GLN A 36 9.73 5.88 16.13
N LYS A 37 9.71 4.56 15.92
CA LYS A 37 10.02 3.99 14.59
C LYS A 37 8.80 4.13 13.70
N GLU A 38 9.01 4.41 12.42
CA GLU A 38 7.95 4.80 11.49
C GLU A 38 8.10 4.11 10.13
N ILE A 39 6.96 3.97 9.44
CA ILE A 39 6.86 3.73 8.00
C ILE A 39 5.75 4.65 7.49
N ASP A 40 6.07 5.50 6.53
CA ASP A 40 5.19 6.58 6.04
C ASP A 40 3.83 6.07 5.53
N TRP A 41 3.82 4.94 4.82
CA TRP A 41 2.61 4.38 4.23
C TRP A 41 2.65 2.86 4.25
N VAL A 42 1.57 2.25 4.73
CA VAL A 42 1.39 0.80 4.73
C VAL A 42 0.09 0.46 4.03
N GLU A 43 0.16 -0.48 3.11
CA GLU A 43 -1.00 -1.02 2.42
C GLU A 43 -1.23 -2.47 2.81
N GLU A 44 -2.46 -2.80 3.13
CA GLU A 44 -2.91 -4.17 3.24
C GLU A 44 -3.70 -4.54 1.99
N ARG A 45 -3.19 -5.54 1.27
CA ARG A 45 -3.80 -6.08 0.05
C ARG A 45 -3.76 -7.59 0.14
N GLU A 46 -4.91 -8.24 0.02
CA GLU A 46 -5.04 -9.71 0.05
C GLU A 46 -4.39 -10.36 1.30
N GLY A 47 -4.50 -9.71 2.47
CA GLY A 47 -3.92 -10.20 3.72
C GLY A 47 -2.39 -10.06 3.82
N LYS A 48 -1.75 -9.38 2.87
CA LYS A 48 -0.31 -9.06 2.90
C LYS A 48 -0.09 -7.57 3.15
N LEU A 49 0.99 -7.26 3.85
CA LEU A 49 1.39 -5.89 4.15
C LEU A 49 2.52 -5.45 3.23
N PHE A 50 2.38 -4.24 2.71
CA PHE A 50 3.36 -3.57 1.85
C PHE A 50 3.70 -2.23 2.49
N GLY A 51 4.94 -2.10 2.99
CA GLY A 51 5.44 -0.87 3.58
C GLY A 51 6.17 0.00 2.57
N TYR A 52 5.96 1.31 2.65
CA TYR A 52 6.58 2.29 1.77
C TYR A 52 7.14 3.45 2.57
N GLU A 53 8.34 3.88 2.21
CA GLU A 53 8.99 5.05 2.78
C GLU A 53 9.38 6.02 1.67
N PHE A 54 8.99 7.28 1.79
CA PHE A 54 9.24 8.29 0.77
C PHE A 54 10.47 9.10 1.12
N LYS A 55 11.49 9.05 0.26
CA LYS A 55 12.74 9.78 0.42
C LYS A 55 13.09 10.50 -0.87
N TRP A 56 13.69 11.68 -0.76
CA TRP A 56 14.09 12.43 -1.96
C TRP A 56 15.32 11.83 -2.64
N SER A 57 16.29 11.35 -1.85
CA SER A 57 17.58 10.86 -2.36
C SER A 57 18.06 9.59 -1.66
N GLU A 58 18.06 9.55 -0.32
CA GLU A 58 18.61 8.40 0.41
C GLU A 58 17.63 7.23 0.45
N VAL A 59 18.10 6.04 0.08
CA VAL A 59 17.31 4.80 0.17
C VAL A 59 17.17 4.40 1.64
N ALA A 60 15.93 4.38 2.13
CA ALA A 60 15.65 3.93 3.49
C ALA A 60 15.72 2.40 3.60
N LYS A 61 16.13 1.91 4.77
CA LYS A 61 16.00 0.51 5.14
C LYS A 61 14.77 0.35 6.04
N PRO A 62 14.07 -0.79 5.96
CA PRO A 62 12.95 -1.06 6.86
C PRO A 62 13.43 -1.07 8.32
N PRO A 63 12.61 -0.60 9.28
CA PRO A 63 12.88 -0.82 10.69
C PRO A 63 13.05 -2.31 11.00
N LYS A 64 14.08 -2.70 11.76
CA LYS A 64 14.32 -4.12 12.11
C LYS A 64 13.08 -4.78 12.72
N LEU A 65 12.36 -4.04 13.57
CA LEU A 65 11.15 -4.50 14.22
C LEU A 65 10.01 -4.78 13.23
N TRP A 66 9.94 -4.07 12.09
CA TRP A 66 8.98 -4.36 11.03
C TRP A 66 9.22 -5.75 10.45
N LEU A 67 10.47 -6.07 10.11
CA LEU A 67 10.87 -7.37 9.56
C LEU A 67 10.63 -8.51 10.56
N GLU A 68 10.88 -8.27 11.84
CA GLU A 68 10.65 -9.27 12.90
C GLU A 68 9.16 -9.49 13.20
N THR A 69 8.35 -8.42 13.18
CA THR A 69 6.92 -8.49 13.51
C THR A 69 6.08 -8.99 12.34
N TYR A 70 6.46 -8.63 11.11
CA TYR A 70 5.76 -9.00 9.88
C TYR A 70 6.74 -9.62 8.87
N PRO A 71 7.15 -10.89 9.07
CA PRO A 71 8.17 -11.54 8.23
C PRO A 71 7.79 -11.64 6.75
N GLU A 72 6.49 -11.69 6.46
CA GLU A 72 5.93 -11.78 5.11
C GLU A 72 5.64 -10.42 4.47
N ALA A 73 5.89 -9.32 5.20
CA ALA A 73 5.66 -7.97 4.69
C ALA A 73 6.80 -7.51 3.79
N SER A 74 6.46 -6.82 2.70
CA SER A 74 7.46 -6.15 1.88
C SER A 74 7.77 -4.75 2.41
N PHE A 75 8.90 -4.20 1.96
CA PHE A 75 9.25 -2.81 2.18
C PHE A 75 9.92 -2.24 0.93
N GLU A 76 9.49 -1.06 0.51
CA GLU A 76 10.09 -0.34 -0.61
C GLU A 76 10.36 1.12 -0.26
N SER A 77 11.55 1.62 -0.60
CA SER A 77 11.86 3.04 -0.49
C SER A 77 11.61 3.72 -1.83
N ILE A 78 10.66 4.66 -1.85
CA ILE A 78 10.27 5.42 -3.03
C ILE A 78 11.05 6.73 -3.07
N HIS A 79 11.71 6.98 -4.19
CA HIS A 79 12.62 8.10 -4.43
C HIS A 79 12.59 8.55 -5.90
N GLN A 80 13.33 9.62 -6.23
CA GLN A 80 13.25 10.27 -7.54
C GLN A 80 13.45 9.35 -8.76
N SER A 81 14.22 8.26 -8.63
CA SER A 81 14.45 7.34 -9.73
C SER A 81 13.39 6.24 -9.88
N ASN A 82 12.56 5.96 -8.86
CA ASN A 82 11.54 4.91 -8.92
C ASN A 82 10.11 5.37 -8.58
N TYR A 83 9.87 6.66 -8.31
CA TYR A 83 8.52 7.16 -8.02
C TYR A 83 7.54 6.98 -9.19
N PHE A 84 8.03 7.06 -10.43
CA PHE A 84 7.15 6.99 -11.60
C PHE A 84 6.50 5.61 -11.73
N PRO A 85 7.25 4.48 -11.71
CA PRO A 85 6.67 3.14 -11.59
C PRO A 85 5.74 2.92 -10.40
N PHE A 86 5.92 3.65 -9.28
CA PHE A 86 5.08 3.49 -8.10
C PHE A 86 3.65 4.05 -8.29
N ILE A 87 3.48 5.10 -9.10
CA ILE A 87 2.18 5.77 -9.28
C ILE A 87 1.42 5.36 -10.56
N THR A 88 2.00 4.48 -11.39
CA THR A 88 1.44 4.05 -12.69
C THR A 88 1.17 2.55 -12.72
#